data_AF-A0A372R891-F1
#
_entry.id   AF-A0A372R891-F1
#
_cell.length_a   1.000
_cell.length_b   1.000
_cell.length_c   1.000
_cell.angle_alpha   90.00
_cell.angle_beta   90.00
_cell.angle_gamma   90.00
#
_symmetry.space_group_name_H-M   'P 1'
#
loop_
_entity.id
_entity.type
_entity.pdbx_description
1 polymer ?
#
loop_
_entity_poly.entity_id
_entity_poly.type
_entity_poly.pdbx_seq_one_letter_code
_entity_poly.pdbx_strand_id
1 'polypeptide(L)'
;MINDSGILFIIEALKKNRSVKNLTLDNNDFGDEGLCAMADLLMINQTLKSIDLAQQNSEVSLKFLEKLNRALLYNTKLTCIYFNTKGLQLRNSSSNFNLQKSQLPLNERKNQIFSRIVKNLQQNRLFDSPITASMIELILRNL
;
A
#
# COMPACT_ATOMS: atom_id res chain seq x y z
N MET A 1 -18.43 10.87 -2.16
CA MET A 1 -17.16 10.94 -1.41
C MET A 1 -17.25 9.94 -0.27
N ILE A 2 -16.36 8.96 -0.25
CA ILE A 2 -16.27 7.94 0.82
C ILE A 2 -15.26 8.45 1.86
N ASN A 3 -15.68 8.54 3.11
CA ASN A 3 -14.81 8.87 4.26
C ASN A 3 -14.41 7.61 5.03
N ASP A 4 -13.67 7.76 6.14
CA ASP A 4 -13.20 6.63 6.95
C ASP A 4 -14.33 5.71 7.42
N SER A 5 -15.47 6.24 7.86
CA SER A 5 -16.60 5.40 8.24
C SER A 5 -17.20 4.66 7.04
N GLY A 6 -17.31 5.34 5.89
CA GLY A 6 -17.84 4.76 4.66
C GLY A 6 -17.00 3.60 4.14
N ILE A 7 -15.66 3.72 4.18
CA ILE A 7 -14.77 2.67 3.68
C ILE A 7 -14.82 1.40 4.56
N LEU A 8 -15.08 1.54 5.86
CA LEU A 8 -15.24 0.38 6.76
C LEU A 8 -16.42 -0.52 6.37
N PHE A 9 -17.54 0.05 5.91
CA PHE A 9 -18.67 -0.76 5.41
C PHE A 9 -18.30 -1.56 4.17
N ILE A 10 -17.55 -0.94 3.24
CA ILE A 10 -17.05 -1.61 2.03
C ILE A 10 -16.09 -2.74 2.44
N ILE A 11 -15.20 -2.48 3.38
CA ILE A 11 -14.26 -3.48 3.90
C ILE A 11 -15.00 -4.69 4.47
N GLU A 12 -15.98 -4.49 5.35
CA GLU A 12 -16.76 -5.59 5.93
C GLU A 12 -17.46 -6.44 4.87
N ALA A 13 -18.08 -5.80 3.87
CA ALA A 13 -18.70 -6.52 2.76
C ALA A 13 -17.67 -7.35 1.97
N LEU A 14 -16.47 -6.80 1.75
CA LEU A 14 -15.42 -7.47 1.00
C LEU A 14 -14.75 -8.61 1.76
N LYS A 15 -14.74 -8.63 3.10
CA LYS A 15 -14.15 -9.74 3.88
C LYS A 15 -14.69 -11.11 3.46
N LYS A 16 -15.98 -11.20 3.17
CA LYS A 16 -16.66 -12.43 2.75
C LYS A 16 -16.92 -12.50 1.24
N ASN A 17 -16.72 -11.41 0.51
CA ASN A 17 -16.91 -11.39 -0.94
C ASN A 17 -15.86 -12.26 -1.65
N ARG A 18 -16.31 -13.13 -2.55
CA ARG A 18 -15.46 -14.03 -3.37
C ARG A 18 -15.59 -13.79 -4.87
N SER A 19 -16.37 -12.79 -5.26
CA SER A 19 -16.70 -12.48 -6.66
C SER A 19 -15.92 -11.29 -7.19
N VAL A 20 -15.81 -10.20 -6.40
CA VAL A 20 -15.14 -8.96 -6.82
C VAL A 20 -13.65 -9.20 -6.97
N LYS A 21 -13.12 -8.94 -8.17
CA LYS A 21 -11.70 -9.08 -8.49
C LYS A 21 -10.98 -7.74 -8.62
N ASN A 22 -11.70 -6.70 -9.02
CA ASN A 22 -11.14 -5.37 -9.22
C ASN A 22 -11.99 -4.37 -8.46
N LEU A 23 -11.36 -3.47 -7.72
CA LEU A 23 -12.02 -2.45 -6.93
C LEU A 23 -11.36 -1.10 -7.16
N THR A 24 -12.15 -0.10 -7.53
CA THR A 24 -11.69 1.27 -7.76
C THR A 24 -12.34 2.19 -6.74
N LEU A 25 -11.50 2.85 -5.94
CA LEU A 25 -11.89 3.77 -4.87
C LEU A 25 -11.03 5.04 -4.91
N ASP A 26 -10.46 5.37 -6.06
CA ASP A 26 -9.67 6.58 -6.24
C ASP A 26 -10.53 7.84 -6.04
N ASN A 27 -9.87 8.95 -5.72
CA ASN A 27 -10.51 10.25 -5.54
C ASN A 27 -11.65 10.23 -4.49
N ASN A 28 -11.35 9.63 -3.34
CA ASN A 28 -12.20 9.66 -2.14
C ASN A 28 -11.47 10.40 -1.00
N ASP A 29 -12.08 10.40 0.19
CA ASP A 29 -11.65 11.22 1.33
C ASP A 29 -11.55 10.38 2.60
N PHE A 30 -11.05 9.14 2.48
CA PHE A 30 -10.67 8.35 3.66
C PHE A 30 -9.22 8.61 4.04
N GLY A 31 -8.99 8.68 5.34
CA GLY A 31 -7.74 8.96 6.00
C GLY A 31 -6.79 7.77 6.05
N ASP A 32 -5.71 7.94 6.79
CA ASP A 32 -4.73 6.89 7.09
C ASP A 32 -5.38 5.68 7.79
N GLU A 33 -6.43 5.92 8.60
CA GLU A 33 -7.20 4.84 9.24
C GLU A 33 -7.91 3.96 8.21
N GLY A 34 -8.61 4.57 7.25
CA GLY A 34 -9.23 3.85 6.13
C GLY A 34 -8.21 3.10 5.27
N LEU A 35 -7.06 3.72 4.99
CA LEU A 35 -5.95 3.07 4.27
C LEU A 35 -5.41 1.86 5.03
N CYS A 36 -5.14 2.00 6.33
CA CYS A 36 -4.69 0.90 7.20
C CYS A 36 -5.71 -0.25 7.23
N ALA A 37 -6.99 0.06 7.34
CA ALA A 37 -8.06 -0.94 7.35
C ALA A 37 -8.14 -1.69 6.01
N MET A 38 -7.89 -0.99 4.90
CA MET A 38 -7.80 -1.61 3.58
C MET A 38 -6.60 -2.56 3.48
N ALA A 39 -5.44 -2.18 4.01
CA ALA A 39 -4.29 -3.08 4.09
C ALA A 39 -4.59 -4.33 4.94
N ASP A 40 -5.30 -4.19 6.06
CA ASP A 40 -5.72 -5.32 6.88
C ASP A 40 -6.72 -6.24 6.13
N LEU A 41 -7.64 -5.67 5.34
CA LEU A 41 -8.52 -6.44 4.47
C LEU A 41 -7.72 -7.26 3.46
N LEU A 42 -6.66 -6.68 2.88
CA LEU A 42 -5.83 -7.38 1.90
C LEU A 42 -5.07 -8.57 2.52
N MET A 43 -4.81 -8.62 3.82
CA MET A 43 -4.25 -9.84 4.43
C MET A 43 -5.22 -11.04 4.34
N ILE A 44 -6.53 -10.78 4.45
CA ILE A 44 -7.56 -11.82 4.57
C ILE A 44 -8.30 -12.08 3.26
N ASN A 45 -8.48 -11.07 2.40
CA ASN A 45 -9.21 -11.22 1.15
C ASN A 45 -8.30 -11.81 0.06
N GLN A 46 -8.44 -13.12 -0.17
CA GLN A 46 -7.74 -13.86 -1.22
C GLN A 46 -8.55 -13.92 -2.53
N THR A 47 -9.21 -12.83 -2.90
CA THR A 47 -10.10 -12.76 -4.06
C THR A 47 -9.79 -11.57 -4.95
N LEU A 48 -9.57 -10.40 -4.34
CA LEU A 48 -9.15 -9.19 -5.04
C LEU A 48 -7.82 -9.43 -5.75
N LYS A 49 -7.76 -8.96 -7.00
CA LYS A 49 -6.61 -8.99 -7.88
C LYS A 49 -6.05 -7.59 -8.11
N SER A 50 -6.92 -6.58 -8.20
CA SER A 50 -6.52 -5.19 -8.37
C SER A 50 -7.29 -4.27 -7.43
N ILE A 51 -6.61 -3.30 -6.86
CA ILE A 51 -7.25 -2.24 -6.07
C ILE A 51 -6.63 -0.87 -6.38
N ASP A 52 -7.48 0.13 -6.59
CA ASP A 52 -7.06 1.53 -6.76
C ASP A 52 -7.53 2.37 -5.58
N LEU A 53 -6.57 2.88 -4.81
CA LEU A 53 -6.73 3.76 -3.66
C LEU A 53 -6.00 5.09 -3.90
N ALA A 54 -5.75 5.47 -5.16
CA ALA A 54 -5.03 6.70 -5.46
C ALA A 54 -5.83 7.95 -5.09
N GLN A 55 -5.16 9.10 -5.07
CA GLN A 55 -5.78 10.42 -4.91
C GLN A 55 -6.63 10.61 -3.63
N GLN A 56 -6.28 9.92 -2.54
CA GLN A 56 -6.88 10.21 -1.24
C GLN A 56 -6.31 11.52 -0.68
N ASN A 57 -7.10 12.17 0.17
CA ASN A 57 -6.72 13.40 0.86
C ASN A 57 -5.68 13.16 1.96
N SER A 58 -5.48 11.91 2.38
CA SER A 58 -4.54 11.57 3.45
C SER A 58 -3.09 11.45 3.01
N GLU A 59 -2.19 11.80 3.93
CA GLU A 59 -0.79 11.42 3.87
C GLU A 59 -0.62 9.95 4.25
N VAL A 60 0.31 9.27 3.58
CA VAL A 60 0.59 7.87 3.88
C VAL A 60 1.52 7.76 5.09
N SER A 61 1.02 7.12 6.15
CA SER A 61 1.84 6.79 7.31
C SER A 61 2.71 5.55 7.09
N LEU A 62 3.71 5.40 7.95
CA LEU A 62 4.47 4.16 8.04
C LEU A 62 3.65 2.95 8.42
N LYS A 63 2.69 3.14 9.33
CA LYS A 63 1.85 2.06 9.83
C LYS A 63 1.08 1.44 8.68
N PHE A 64 0.57 2.27 7.77
CA PHE A 64 -0.03 1.80 6.53
C PHE A 64 0.97 0.99 5.69
N LEU A 65 2.19 1.50 5.46
CA LEU A 65 3.21 0.81 4.66
C LEU A 65 3.61 -0.54 5.25
N GLU A 66 3.73 -0.65 6.58
CA GLU A 66 4.02 -1.90 7.27
C GLU A 66 2.89 -2.91 7.10
N LYS A 67 1.65 -2.48 7.32
CA LYS A 67 0.46 -3.33 7.11
C LYS A 67 0.33 -3.76 5.66
N LEU A 68 0.53 -2.85 4.73
CA LEU A 68 0.50 -3.14 3.31
C LEU A 68 1.60 -4.14 2.94
N ASN A 69 2.82 -3.98 3.46
CA ASN A 69 3.90 -4.96 3.24
C ASN A 69 3.48 -6.36 3.69
N ARG A 70 2.93 -6.48 4.90
CA ARG A 70 2.43 -7.75 5.43
C ARG A 70 1.31 -8.31 4.55
N ALA A 71 0.37 -7.48 4.14
CA ALA A 71 -0.67 -7.89 3.20
C ALA A 71 -0.12 -8.43 1.89
N LEU A 72 0.90 -7.77 1.31
CA LEU A 72 1.54 -8.21 0.08
C LEU A 72 2.39 -9.49 0.27
N LEU A 73 2.88 -9.77 1.48
CA LEU A 73 3.58 -11.02 1.81
C LEU A 73 2.62 -12.22 1.85
N TYR A 74 1.44 -12.04 2.44
CA TYR A 74 0.48 -13.13 2.66
C TYR A 74 -0.58 -13.25 1.55
N ASN A 75 -0.87 -12.17 0.84
CA ASN A 75 -1.85 -12.17 -0.24
C ASN A 75 -1.21 -12.66 -1.54
N THR A 76 -1.64 -13.84 -1.97
CA THR A 76 -1.11 -14.50 -3.19
C THR A 76 -1.93 -14.19 -4.44
N LYS A 77 -3.06 -13.48 -4.29
CA LYS A 77 -4.04 -13.25 -5.35
C LYS A 77 -4.02 -11.81 -5.87
N LEU A 78 -3.68 -10.85 -5.01
CA LEU A 78 -3.46 -9.48 -5.42
C LEU A 78 -2.29 -9.42 -6.40
N THR A 79 -2.44 -8.70 -7.49
CA THR A 79 -1.41 -8.52 -8.52
C THR A 79 -1.12 -7.05 -8.79
N CYS A 80 -1.99 -6.15 -8.34
CA CYS A 80 -1.84 -4.72 -8.52
C CYS A 80 -2.51 -3.93 -7.38
N ILE A 81 -1.84 -2.87 -6.93
CA ILE A 81 -2.39 -1.87 -6.02
C ILE A 81 -1.88 -0.48 -6.41
N TYR A 82 -2.75 0.52 -6.38
CA TYR A 82 -2.39 1.94 -6.54
C TYR A 82 -2.72 2.68 -5.26
N PHE A 83 -1.81 3.55 -4.81
CA PHE A 83 -2.01 4.40 -3.63
C PHE A 83 -1.15 5.66 -3.72
N ASN A 84 -1.51 6.68 -2.92
CA ASN A 84 -0.82 7.98 -2.88
C ASN A 84 0.52 7.89 -2.13
N THR A 85 1.43 8.85 -2.35
CA THR A 85 2.73 8.98 -1.67
C THR A 85 2.90 10.29 -0.91
N LYS A 86 1.87 11.13 -0.87
CA LYS A 86 1.84 12.35 -0.05
C LYS A 86 2.26 11.99 1.40
N GLY A 87 3.09 12.83 2.01
CA GLY A 87 3.66 12.58 3.35
C GLY A 87 5.04 11.90 3.35
N LEU A 88 5.46 11.22 2.27
CA LEU A 88 6.78 10.57 2.21
C LEU A 88 7.95 11.52 1.85
N GLN A 89 7.69 12.84 1.77
CA GLN A 89 8.66 13.89 1.41
C GLN A 89 9.67 13.49 0.33
N LEU A 90 9.20 12.86 -0.76
CA LEU A 90 10.03 12.48 -1.89
C LEU A 90 10.38 13.75 -2.68
N ARG A 91 11.59 14.29 -2.49
CA ARG A 91 12.08 15.37 -3.36
C ARG A 91 12.21 14.80 -4.78
N ASN A 92 11.59 15.47 -5.74
CA ASN A 92 11.64 15.19 -7.19
C ASN A 92 10.91 13.94 -7.69
N SER A 93 9.76 13.56 -7.11
CA SER A 93 8.89 12.61 -7.81
C SER A 93 7.41 12.89 -7.57
N SER A 94 6.79 13.62 -8.50
CA SER A 94 5.36 13.59 -8.74
C SER A 94 4.96 12.20 -9.25
N SER A 95 5.16 11.14 -8.47
CA SER A 95 4.95 9.78 -8.93
C SER A 95 3.90 9.09 -8.08
N ASN A 96 2.69 9.10 -8.61
CA ASN A 96 1.75 7.98 -8.45
C ASN A 96 2.56 6.69 -8.68
N PHE A 97 2.80 5.88 -7.65
CA PHE A 97 3.43 4.58 -7.86
C PHE A 97 2.46 3.71 -8.65
N ASN A 98 2.73 3.57 -9.94
CA ASN A 98 2.01 2.68 -10.82
C ASN A 98 2.61 1.27 -10.70
N LEU A 99 1.84 0.31 -10.18
CA LEU A 99 2.23 -1.09 -10.08
C LEU A 99 1.81 -1.93 -11.31
N GLN A 100 1.93 -1.39 -12.53
CA GLN A 100 1.55 -2.14 -13.74
C GLN A 100 2.69 -2.92 -14.40
N LYS A 101 2.39 -4.21 -14.59
CA LYS A 101 2.89 -5.20 -15.57
C LYS A 101 4.40 -5.23 -15.86
N SER A 102 5.09 -6.13 -15.15
CA SER A 102 6.12 -7.01 -15.74
C SER A 102 5.76 -8.45 -15.41
N GLN A 103 6.09 -9.44 -16.26
CA GLN A 103 5.61 -10.84 -16.20
C GLN A 103 5.98 -11.64 -14.92
N LEU A 104 6.51 -11.00 -13.88
CA LEU A 104 7.00 -11.64 -12.66
C LEU A 104 5.89 -11.77 -11.58
N PRO A 105 5.90 -12.86 -10.78
CA PRO A 105 5.06 -13.00 -9.59
C PRO A 105 5.21 -11.84 -8.61
N LEU A 106 4.13 -11.45 -7.92
CA LEU A 106 4.11 -10.29 -7.01
C LEU A 106 5.23 -10.35 -5.94
N ASN A 107 5.64 -11.54 -5.50
CA ASN A 107 6.73 -11.75 -4.55
C ASN A 107 8.10 -11.19 -5.03
N GLU A 108 8.36 -11.21 -6.34
CA GLU A 108 9.58 -10.60 -6.90
C GLU A 108 9.41 -9.10 -7.12
N ARG A 109 8.18 -8.65 -7.45
CA ARG A 109 7.85 -7.22 -7.53
C ARG A 109 7.94 -6.54 -6.15
N LYS A 110 7.63 -7.27 -5.07
CA LYS A 110 7.76 -6.87 -3.65
C LYS A 110 9.16 -6.32 -3.36
N ASN A 111 10.18 -7.07 -3.75
CA ASN A 111 11.58 -6.70 -3.51
C ASN A 111 11.97 -5.45 -4.29
N GLN A 112 11.42 -5.22 -5.49
CA GLN A 112 11.71 -4.03 -6.29
C GLN A 112 11.01 -2.77 -5.76
N ILE A 113 9.77 -2.89 -5.28
CA ILE A 113 9.00 -1.76 -4.71
C ILE A 113 9.64 -1.31 -3.41
N PHE A 114 9.87 -2.24 -2.48
CA PHE A 114 10.52 -1.92 -1.22
C PHE A 114 11.97 -1.49 -1.45
N SER A 115 12.74 -2.13 -2.33
CA SER A 115 14.09 -1.67 -2.69
C SER A 115 14.08 -0.24 -3.27
N ARG A 116 13.09 0.14 -4.08
CA ARG A 116 12.97 1.51 -4.62
C ARG A 116 12.54 2.53 -3.57
N ILE A 117 11.58 2.21 -2.70
CA ILE A 117 11.18 3.08 -1.59
C ILE A 117 12.39 3.31 -0.67
N VAL A 118 13.14 2.25 -0.39
CA VAL A 118 14.31 2.25 0.49
C VAL A 118 15.47 3.00 -0.12
N LYS A 119 15.79 2.75 -1.39
CA LYS A 119 16.82 3.47 -2.12
C LYS A 119 16.51 4.96 -2.16
N ASN A 120 15.24 5.35 -2.36
CA ASN A 120 14.85 6.76 -2.32
C ASN A 120 14.97 7.37 -0.92
N LEU A 121 14.56 6.67 0.14
CA LEU A 121 14.72 7.14 1.51
C LEU A 121 16.21 7.28 1.91
N GLN A 122 17.06 6.33 1.49
CA GLN A 122 18.51 6.36 1.68
C GLN A 122 19.17 7.50 0.90
N GLN A 123 18.75 7.74 -0.35
CA GLN A 123 19.29 8.81 -1.19
C GLN A 123 18.90 10.21 -0.71
N ASN A 124 17.75 10.35 -0.05
CA ASN A 124 17.22 11.64 0.40
C ASN A 124 17.74 12.09 1.77
N ARG A 125 18.75 11.41 2.35
CA ARG A 125 19.32 11.72 3.69
C ARG A 125 18.27 11.90 4.80
N LEU A 126 17.11 11.24 4.70
CA LEU A 126 16.06 11.24 5.73
C LEU A 126 16.42 10.32 6.92
N PHE A 127 17.71 10.01 7.11
CA PHE A 127 18.22 9.04 8.10
C PHE A 127 17.94 9.42 9.55
N ASP A 128 17.60 10.69 9.83
CA ASP A 128 17.34 11.17 11.20
C ASP A 128 15.88 11.02 11.62
N SER A 129 15.02 10.46 10.76
CA SER A 129 13.64 10.15 11.13
C SER A 129 13.53 8.74 11.72
N PRO A 130 12.80 8.53 12.84
CA PRO A 130 12.52 7.20 13.43
C PRO A 130 11.96 6.19 12.42
N ILE A 131 11.40 6.74 11.34
CA ILE A 131 10.82 6.09 10.19
C ILE A 131 11.81 5.16 9.46
N THR A 132 13.07 5.56 9.36
CA THR A 132 14.09 4.89 8.56
C THR A 132 14.61 3.62 9.21
N ALA A 133 14.77 3.60 10.54
CA ALA A 133 15.29 2.46 11.28
C ALA A 133 14.29 1.28 11.30
N SER A 134 13.01 1.56 11.56
CA SER A 134 11.95 0.56 11.55
C SER A 134 11.73 -0.04 10.15
N MET A 135 11.86 0.78 9.09
CA MET A 135 11.78 0.28 7.72
C MET A 135 12.99 -0.56 7.31
N ILE A 136 14.22 -0.17 7.71
CA ILE A 136 15.44 -0.97 7.49
C ILE A 136 15.30 -2.35 8.16
N GLU A 137 14.83 -2.41 9.40
CA GLU A 137 14.52 -3.69 10.06
C GLU A 137 13.45 -4.49 9.32
N LEU A 138 12.38 -3.83 8.83
CA LEU A 138 11.33 -4.49 8.08
C LEU A 138 11.85 -5.15 6.79
N ILE A 139 12.82 -4.54 6.12
CA ILE A 139 13.44 -5.12 4.90
C ILE A 139 14.37 -6.26 5.27
N LEU A 140 15.21 -6.08 6.30
CA LEU A 140 16.16 -7.09 6.75
C LEU A 140 15.47 -8.34 7.29
N ARG A 141 14.27 -8.23 7.88
CA ARG A 141 13.47 -9.38 8.31
C ARG A 141 12.78 -10.14 7.17
N ASN A 142 12.82 -9.62 5.93
CA ASN A 142 12.06 -10.15 4.78
C ASN A 142 12.91 -10.39 3.51
N LEU A 143 14.24 -10.24 3.62
CA LEU A 143 15.26 -10.78 2.73
C LEU A 143 15.70 -12.15 3.26
#